data_AF-A0A9E5A7Y6-F1
#
_entry.id   AF-A0A9E5A7Y6-F1
#
_cell.length_a   1.000
_cell.length_b   1.000
_cell.length_c   1.000
_cell.angle_alpha   90.00
_cell.angle_beta   90.00
_cell.angle_gamma   90.00
#
_symmetry.space_group_name_H-M   'P 1'
#
loop_
_entity.id
_entity.type
_entity.pdbx_description
1 polymer ?
#
loop_
_entity_poly.entity_id
_entity_poly.type
_entity_poly.pdbx_seq_one_letter_code
_entity_poly.pdbx_strand_id
1 'polypeptide(L)'
;MIRVALPRGDLRAPLAARLAAAGFPVEGYGEGSRAYRFAVSGLPQVTVRVFSERDIPIQVALGQYDLGITQGAWVDELLARYTHDSIVPLRGLDVGAERLVVAGAPGADLRRLAAERVVRVATEYPHLATRYLNRLRVPDYRVYEVWGQAEGWPPEDAELAVAPARAAVAEGLQVLDEVHAGSAWLIGNREALARKELAQALAPLLRLQAAAPGGGAATPAPLGVRGGVRAPHAERRETLRVAVPDGHAQPHSVAALAAAGIAFEGYDEQRAVRRPRSAIAGVEVKVLRPQDMPGAVALGRFDLALTGRDWLAAHRASFPGSPVVELAGLARSRYQLGAVVSEDLPADTVEQAVAYWRRHDRARPIRVASEYVPLADHYARARHLGRYQVIPIAGASEGFVPEDAEILIEGSETGATLRANRLRMIDVIMESTNCVIGAAAPPAGRRGELRAALVERLRAAAGAGA
;
A
#
# COMPACT_ATOMS: atom_id res chain seq x y z
N MET A 1 24.62 11.28 15.83
CA MET A 1 24.43 9.97 15.20
C MET A 1 23.71 10.20 13.88
N ILE A 2 24.24 9.62 12.79
CA ILE A 2 23.70 9.70 11.43
C ILE A 2 22.78 8.50 11.22
N ARG A 3 21.55 8.74 10.75
CA ARG A 3 20.55 7.69 10.52
C ARG A 3 20.38 7.45 9.03
N VAL A 4 20.55 6.20 8.60
CA VAL A 4 20.47 5.78 7.20
C VAL A 4 19.34 4.76 7.02
N ALA A 5 18.42 5.03 6.11
CA ALA A 5 17.33 4.12 5.75
C ALA A 5 17.72 3.25 4.55
N LEU A 6 17.64 1.93 4.67
CA LEU A 6 17.93 0.97 3.61
C LEU A 6 16.69 0.14 3.22
N PRO A 7 16.61 -0.34 1.97
CA PRO A 7 15.45 -1.07 1.49
C PRO A 7 15.46 -2.52 1.98
N ARG A 8 14.27 -3.06 2.24
CA ARG A 8 14.03 -4.50 2.29
C ARG A 8 13.72 -5.05 0.89
N GLY A 9 13.55 -6.37 0.77
CA GLY A 9 13.08 -6.99 -0.47
C GLY A 9 14.17 -7.13 -1.54
N ASP A 10 13.78 -7.00 -2.81
CA ASP A 10 14.61 -7.35 -3.98
C ASP A 10 15.91 -6.55 -4.07
N LEU A 11 15.91 -5.30 -3.58
CA LEU A 11 17.12 -4.46 -3.53
C LEU A 11 18.15 -4.91 -2.49
N ARG A 12 17.74 -5.67 -1.47
CA ARG A 12 18.57 -5.94 -0.28
C ARG A 12 19.87 -6.65 -0.60
N ALA A 13 19.77 -7.81 -1.23
CA ALA A 13 20.94 -8.63 -1.59
C ALA A 13 21.92 -7.91 -2.55
N PRO A 14 21.47 -7.33 -3.69
CA PRO A 14 22.40 -6.66 -4.60
C PRO A 14 23.00 -5.37 -4.01
N LEU A 15 22.29 -4.69 -3.10
CA LEU A 15 22.82 -3.51 -2.41
C LEU A 15 23.84 -3.86 -1.33
N ALA A 16 23.61 -4.92 -0.54
CA ALA A 16 24.51 -5.30 0.56
C ALA A 16 25.96 -5.53 0.10
N ALA A 17 26.15 -6.27 -1.00
CA ALA A 17 27.46 -6.53 -1.57
C ALA A 17 28.19 -5.24 -1.99
N ARG A 18 27.45 -4.29 -2.57
CA ARG A 18 28.00 -3.01 -3.04
C ARG A 18 28.31 -2.06 -1.89
N LEU A 19 27.50 -2.05 -0.84
CA LEU A 19 27.75 -1.27 0.38
C LEU A 19 29.06 -1.72 1.05
N ALA A 20 29.27 -3.03 1.19
CA ALA A 20 30.51 -3.57 1.74
C ALA A 20 31.73 -3.14 0.91
N ALA A 21 31.67 -3.28 -0.42
CA ALA A 21 32.74 -2.87 -1.32
C ALA A 21 33.03 -1.35 -1.29
N ALA A 22 32.04 -0.53 -0.97
CA ALA A 22 32.18 0.92 -0.84
C ALA A 22 32.74 1.39 0.51
N GLY A 23 33.00 0.46 1.44
CA GLY A 23 33.43 0.76 2.81
C GLY A 23 32.28 1.11 3.75
N PHE A 24 31.09 0.57 3.50
CA PHE A 24 29.90 0.72 4.34
C PHE A 24 29.31 -0.67 4.71
N PRO A 25 30.06 -1.54 5.41
CA PRO A 25 29.58 -2.87 5.75
C PRO A 25 28.47 -2.80 6.82
N VAL A 26 27.26 -3.22 6.44
CA VAL A 26 26.10 -3.29 7.35
C VAL A 26 25.93 -4.74 7.79
N GLU A 27 26.39 -5.06 9.00
CA GLU A 27 26.39 -6.43 9.53
C GLU A 27 24.98 -7.01 9.57
N GLY A 28 24.79 -8.26 9.13
CA GLY A 28 23.47 -8.92 9.11
C GLY A 28 22.45 -8.37 8.10
N TYR A 29 22.75 -7.28 7.39
CA TYR A 29 21.86 -6.77 6.35
C TYR A 29 21.78 -7.74 5.17
N GLY A 30 22.90 -8.25 4.65
CA GLY A 30 22.86 -9.20 3.51
C GLY A 30 22.12 -10.51 3.80
N GLU A 31 22.13 -10.98 5.05
CA GLU A 31 21.67 -12.31 5.48
C GLU A 31 20.15 -12.42 5.69
N GLY A 32 19.39 -11.38 5.37
CA GLY A 32 17.94 -11.40 5.58
C GLY A 32 17.52 -11.38 7.05
N SER A 33 18.41 -10.94 7.96
CA SER A 33 18.11 -10.80 9.39
C SER A 33 16.79 -10.06 9.61
N ARG A 34 15.99 -10.57 10.56
CA ARG A 34 14.74 -9.97 11.06
C ARG A 34 15.00 -8.75 11.96
N ALA A 35 16.24 -8.47 12.29
CA ALA A 35 16.58 -7.22 12.96
C ALA A 35 16.22 -6.04 12.07
N TYR A 36 15.63 -5.00 12.65
CA TYR A 36 15.33 -3.76 11.93
C TYR A 36 16.49 -2.78 11.99
N ARG A 37 17.36 -2.90 13.00
CA ARG A 37 18.49 -2.00 13.25
C ARG A 37 19.81 -2.72 13.06
N PHE A 38 20.72 -2.05 12.41
CA PHE A 38 22.04 -2.58 12.10
C PHE A 38 23.12 -1.56 12.43
N ALA A 39 24.22 -2.06 13.01
CA ALA A 39 25.44 -1.30 13.13
C ALA A 39 26.20 -1.32 11.80
N VAL A 40 27.01 -0.30 11.57
CA VAL A 40 27.91 -0.23 10.42
C VAL A 40 29.34 -0.39 10.93
N SER A 41 30.02 -1.45 10.51
CA SER A 41 31.37 -1.75 11.03
C SER A 41 32.32 -0.61 10.67
N GLY A 42 33.08 -0.13 11.66
CA GLY A 42 34.00 1.01 11.49
C GLY A 42 33.35 2.39 11.47
N LEU A 43 32.02 2.50 11.57
CA LEU A 43 31.28 3.78 11.60
C LEU A 43 30.30 3.83 12.79
N PRO A 44 30.78 3.93 14.05
CA PRO A 44 29.92 3.79 15.24
C PRO A 44 28.87 4.90 15.42
N GLN A 45 29.09 6.05 14.77
CA GLN A 45 28.13 7.16 14.74
C GLN A 45 27.05 7.01 13.67
N VAL A 46 27.08 5.94 12.86
CA VAL A 46 26.06 5.65 11.84
C VAL A 46 25.18 4.50 12.30
N THR A 47 23.87 4.71 12.24
CA THR A 47 22.88 3.65 12.46
C THR A 47 22.07 3.44 11.20
N VAL A 48 21.86 2.17 10.87
CA VAL A 48 21.05 1.77 9.73
C VAL A 48 19.74 1.18 10.22
N ARG A 49 18.65 1.55 9.54
CA ARG A 49 17.37 0.87 9.67
C ARG A 49 16.84 0.42 8.31
N VAL A 50 16.16 -0.71 8.30
CA VAL A 50 15.53 -1.28 7.11
C VAL A 50 14.04 -0.99 7.06
N PHE A 51 13.56 -0.56 5.88
CA PHE A 51 12.16 -0.19 5.63
C PHE A 51 11.64 -0.81 4.33
N SER A 52 10.31 -0.79 4.17
CA SER A 52 9.70 -0.93 2.84
C SER A 52 10.17 0.22 1.94
N GLU A 53 10.38 -0.06 0.66
CA GLU A 53 10.94 0.92 -0.28
C GLU A 53 10.07 2.18 -0.40
N ARG A 54 8.74 2.01 -0.35
CA ARG A 54 7.74 3.09 -0.34
C ARG A 54 7.86 3.99 0.89
N ASP A 55 8.31 3.45 2.03
CA ASP A 55 8.39 4.22 3.28
C ASP A 55 9.66 5.07 3.36
N ILE A 56 10.75 4.66 2.70
CA ILE A 56 12.06 5.34 2.80
C ILE A 56 12.00 6.83 2.41
N PRO A 57 11.39 7.23 1.27
CA PRO A 57 11.21 8.63 0.94
C PRO A 57 10.47 9.38 2.06
N ILE A 58 9.38 8.83 2.59
CA ILE A 58 8.59 9.46 3.66
C ILE A 58 9.47 9.67 4.90
N GLN A 59 10.20 8.64 5.33
CA GLN A 59 11.07 8.72 6.51
C GLN A 59 12.19 9.78 6.37
N VAL A 60 12.76 9.91 5.17
CA VAL A 60 13.76 10.93 4.86
C VAL A 60 13.12 12.33 4.77
N ALA A 61 11.95 12.46 4.13
CA ALA A 61 11.21 13.73 4.05
C ALA A 61 10.85 14.27 5.43
N LEU A 62 10.41 13.40 6.34
CA LEU A 62 10.08 13.74 7.72
C LEU A 62 11.29 14.09 8.60
N GLY A 63 12.52 13.93 8.09
CA GLY A 63 13.75 14.14 8.86
C GLY A 63 13.99 13.10 9.95
N GLN A 64 13.25 11.99 9.91
CA GLN A 64 13.50 10.84 10.78
C GLN A 64 14.76 10.09 10.38
N TYR A 65 15.14 10.16 9.10
CA TYR A 65 16.39 9.63 8.58
C TYR A 65 17.12 10.71 7.80
N ASP A 66 18.45 10.71 7.90
CA ASP A 66 19.29 11.74 7.30
C ASP A 66 19.56 11.41 5.82
N LEU A 67 19.75 10.11 5.55
CA LEU A 67 20.02 9.55 4.23
C LEU A 67 19.13 8.33 3.99
N GLY A 68 18.85 8.00 2.74
CA GLY A 68 18.13 6.79 2.36
C GLY A 68 18.56 6.25 1.01
N ILE A 69 18.40 4.93 0.81
CA ILE A 69 18.50 4.29 -0.50
C ILE A 69 17.17 3.61 -0.82
N THR A 70 16.57 3.92 -1.96
CA THR A 70 15.29 3.31 -2.41
C THR A 70 15.18 3.36 -3.93
N GLN A 71 14.24 2.65 -4.55
CA GLN A 71 13.94 2.83 -5.97
C GLN A 71 13.55 4.28 -6.29
N GLY A 72 14.12 4.81 -7.38
CA GLY A 72 13.85 6.17 -7.86
C GLY A 72 12.37 6.43 -8.14
N ALA A 73 11.63 5.40 -8.57
CA ALA A 73 10.19 5.50 -8.78
C ALA A 73 9.44 5.91 -7.50
N TRP A 74 9.85 5.43 -6.31
CA TRP A 74 9.22 5.85 -5.04
C TRP A 74 9.61 7.27 -4.64
N VAL A 75 10.81 7.72 -5.01
CA VAL A 75 11.24 9.12 -4.82
C VAL A 75 10.38 10.05 -5.68
N ASP A 76 10.25 9.74 -6.98
CA ASP A 76 9.47 10.55 -7.91
C ASP A 76 7.96 10.44 -7.64
N GLU A 77 7.46 9.31 -7.12
CA GLU A 77 6.06 9.16 -6.67
C GLU A 77 5.74 10.14 -5.53
N LEU A 78 6.63 10.25 -4.53
CA LEU A 78 6.46 11.20 -3.45
C LEU A 78 6.54 12.64 -3.98
N LEU A 79 7.58 12.96 -4.75
CA LEU A 79 7.82 14.32 -5.27
C LEU A 79 6.76 14.77 -6.29
N ALA A 80 6.10 13.84 -7.00
CA ALA A 80 5.00 14.15 -7.90
C ALA A 80 3.78 14.73 -7.15
N ARG A 81 3.58 14.35 -5.87
CA ARG A 81 2.55 14.93 -5.01
C ARG A 81 3.08 16.07 -4.15
N TYR A 82 4.28 15.93 -3.61
CA TYR A 82 4.87 16.84 -2.64
C TYR A 82 6.12 17.49 -3.22
N THR A 83 5.92 18.39 -4.19
CA THR A 83 6.99 19.01 -4.98
C THR A 83 8.02 19.80 -4.18
N HIS A 84 7.68 20.22 -2.97
CA HIS A 84 8.55 21.00 -2.07
C HIS A 84 9.01 20.20 -0.85
N ASP A 85 9.00 18.87 -0.94
CA ASP A 85 9.42 18.03 0.18
C ASP A 85 10.89 18.25 0.56
N SER A 86 11.19 17.91 1.81
CA SER A 86 12.53 18.03 2.39
C SER A 86 13.51 16.99 1.85
N ILE A 87 13.25 16.34 0.71
CA ILE A 87 14.17 15.37 0.10
C ILE A 87 15.05 16.06 -0.95
N VAL A 88 16.32 15.65 -0.98
CA VAL A 88 17.29 15.98 -2.03
C VAL A 88 17.73 14.67 -2.69
N PRO A 89 17.39 14.42 -3.97
CA PRO A 89 17.98 13.33 -4.73
C PRO A 89 19.47 13.59 -4.94
N LEU A 90 20.34 12.72 -4.44
CA LEU A 90 21.79 12.93 -4.45
C LEU A 90 22.48 12.20 -5.60
N ARG A 91 22.13 10.93 -5.84
CA ARG A 91 22.76 10.12 -6.88
C ARG A 91 21.91 8.89 -7.25
N GLY A 92 21.67 8.70 -8.54
CA GLY A 92 21.20 7.42 -9.09
C GLY A 92 22.32 6.37 -9.03
N LEU A 93 22.00 5.19 -8.55
CA LEU A 93 22.93 4.08 -8.32
C LEU A 93 22.70 3.01 -9.39
N ASP A 94 23.79 2.39 -9.87
CA ASP A 94 23.75 1.35 -10.90
C ASP A 94 23.30 -0.02 -10.35
N VAL A 95 22.28 -0.03 -9.51
CA VAL A 95 21.76 -1.23 -8.84
C VAL A 95 20.23 -1.22 -8.88
N GLY A 96 19.65 -2.40 -9.04
CA GLY A 96 18.20 -2.59 -9.04
C GLY A 96 17.50 -1.83 -10.16
N ALA A 97 18.06 -1.84 -11.37
CA ALA A 97 17.41 -1.24 -12.53
C ALA A 97 16.03 -1.88 -12.75
N GLU A 98 14.99 -1.05 -12.70
CA GLU A 98 13.61 -1.46 -12.84
C GLU A 98 12.82 -0.34 -13.52
N ARG A 99 12.25 -0.65 -14.68
CA ARG A 99 11.46 0.30 -15.45
C ARG A 99 10.01 0.22 -15.02
N LEU A 100 9.39 1.37 -14.76
CA LEU A 100 7.95 1.49 -14.62
C LEU A 100 7.36 1.77 -15.99
N VAL A 101 6.39 0.97 -16.41
CA VAL A 101 5.81 1.05 -17.75
C VAL A 101 4.31 1.23 -17.65
N VAL A 102 3.72 1.80 -18.69
CA VAL A 102 2.30 1.67 -18.95
C VAL A 102 2.10 0.47 -19.87
N ALA A 103 1.28 -0.49 -19.44
CA ALA A 103 1.05 -1.73 -20.15
C ALA A 103 -0.45 -2.03 -20.25
N GLY A 104 -0.86 -2.69 -21.33
CA GLY A 104 -2.24 -3.13 -21.57
C GLY A 104 -2.27 -4.55 -22.12
N ALA A 105 -3.47 -5.11 -22.30
CA ALA A 105 -3.60 -6.42 -22.95
C ALA A 105 -2.98 -6.42 -24.37
N PRO A 106 -2.59 -7.59 -24.91
CA PRO A 106 -2.06 -7.68 -26.27
C PRO A 106 -2.94 -6.97 -27.29
N GLY A 107 -2.34 -6.08 -28.10
CA GLY A 107 -3.06 -5.25 -29.08
C GLY A 107 -3.68 -3.96 -28.52
N ALA A 108 -3.49 -3.66 -27.24
CA ALA A 108 -3.85 -2.36 -26.68
C ALA A 108 -3.08 -1.23 -27.39
N ASP A 109 -3.78 -0.12 -27.66
CA ASP A 109 -3.20 1.10 -28.21
C ASP A 109 -3.66 2.30 -27.40
N LEU A 110 -2.69 3.03 -26.82
CA LEU A 110 -2.96 4.09 -25.87
C LEU A 110 -3.75 5.25 -26.49
N ARG A 111 -3.44 5.59 -27.74
CA ARG A 111 -4.10 6.69 -28.46
C ARG A 111 -5.55 6.35 -28.78
N ARG A 112 -5.81 5.13 -29.24
CA ARG A 112 -7.14 4.60 -29.52
C ARG A 112 -7.98 4.54 -28.24
N LEU A 113 -7.43 3.99 -27.16
CA LEU A 113 -8.11 3.93 -25.87
C LEU A 113 -8.50 5.34 -25.39
N ALA A 114 -7.57 6.29 -25.45
CA ALA A 114 -7.81 7.68 -25.07
C ALA A 114 -8.85 8.40 -25.96
N ALA A 115 -9.06 7.95 -27.21
CA ALA A 115 -10.03 8.52 -28.14
C ALA A 115 -11.44 7.90 -28.01
N GLU A 116 -11.53 6.65 -27.58
CA GLU A 116 -12.78 5.86 -27.63
C GLU A 116 -13.48 5.70 -26.27
N ARG A 117 -12.78 5.94 -25.15
CA ARG A 117 -13.36 5.71 -23.81
C ARG A 117 -12.60 6.45 -22.71
N VAL A 118 -13.15 6.36 -21.49
CA VAL A 118 -12.41 6.73 -20.28
C VAL A 118 -11.35 5.67 -20.02
N VAL A 119 -10.08 6.09 -19.98
CA VAL A 119 -8.96 5.18 -19.75
C VAL A 119 -8.84 4.85 -18.27
N ARG A 120 -9.14 3.62 -17.88
CA ARG A 120 -8.93 3.13 -16.53
C ARG A 120 -7.50 2.62 -16.36
N VAL A 121 -6.82 3.08 -15.32
CA VAL A 121 -5.42 2.72 -15.05
C VAL A 121 -5.29 2.22 -13.62
N ALA A 122 -4.87 0.97 -13.43
CA ALA A 122 -4.52 0.43 -12.12
C ALA A 122 -3.03 0.63 -11.82
N THR A 123 -2.65 1.01 -10.60
CA THR A 123 -1.25 1.23 -10.24
C THR A 123 -1.03 1.32 -8.73
N GLU A 124 0.18 0.99 -8.29
CA GLU A 124 0.70 1.33 -6.95
C GLU A 124 1.35 2.73 -6.91
N TYR A 125 1.47 3.40 -8.07
CA TYR A 125 2.14 4.69 -8.28
C TYR A 125 1.15 5.75 -8.81
N PRO A 126 0.09 6.08 -8.05
CA PRO A 126 -1.00 6.93 -8.54
C PRO A 126 -0.53 8.32 -8.98
N HIS A 127 0.48 8.90 -8.34
CA HIS A 127 0.96 10.25 -8.67
C HIS A 127 1.81 10.27 -9.93
N LEU A 128 2.70 9.29 -10.12
CA LEU A 128 3.44 9.10 -11.36
C LEU A 128 2.52 8.76 -12.53
N ALA A 129 1.56 7.85 -12.34
CA ALA A 129 0.59 7.53 -13.38
C ALA A 129 -0.24 8.75 -13.78
N THR A 130 -0.73 9.52 -12.80
CA THR A 130 -1.47 10.77 -13.04
C THR A 130 -0.61 11.80 -13.76
N ARG A 131 0.63 12.01 -13.32
CA ARG A 131 1.59 12.91 -13.98
C ARG A 131 1.81 12.52 -15.44
N TYR A 132 2.02 11.23 -15.70
CA TYR A 132 2.24 10.68 -17.04
C TYR A 132 1.03 10.88 -17.96
N LEU A 133 -0.17 10.50 -17.51
CA LEU A 133 -1.42 10.68 -18.27
C LEU A 133 -1.73 12.16 -18.56
N ASN A 134 -1.46 13.05 -17.60
CA ASN A 134 -1.59 14.50 -17.79
C ASN A 134 -0.63 15.03 -18.87
N ARG A 135 0.62 14.55 -18.89
CA ARG A 135 1.61 14.95 -19.92
C ARG A 135 1.23 14.47 -21.32
N LEU A 136 0.69 13.26 -21.41
CA LEU A 136 0.10 12.72 -22.65
C LEU A 136 -1.15 13.48 -23.13
N ARG A 137 -1.78 14.27 -22.24
CA ARG A 137 -3.08 14.92 -22.45
C ARG A 137 -4.19 13.91 -22.76
N VAL A 138 -4.23 12.80 -22.01
CA VAL A 138 -5.37 11.87 -22.06
C VAL A 138 -6.62 12.63 -21.58
N PRO A 139 -7.67 12.76 -22.41
CA PRO A 139 -8.79 13.65 -22.11
C PRO A 139 -9.64 13.16 -20.93
N ASP A 140 -9.91 11.86 -20.87
CA ASP A 140 -10.66 11.24 -19.77
C ASP A 140 -9.94 9.99 -19.28
N TYR A 141 -9.55 10.00 -18.01
CA TYR A 141 -8.95 8.83 -17.37
C TYR A 141 -9.41 8.69 -15.92
N ARG A 142 -9.23 7.49 -15.37
CA ARG A 142 -9.40 7.20 -13.95
C ARG A 142 -8.20 6.39 -13.47
N VAL A 143 -7.46 6.92 -12.52
CA VAL A 143 -6.38 6.20 -11.84
C VAL A 143 -6.94 5.50 -10.62
N TYR A 144 -6.55 4.25 -10.46
CA TYR A 144 -6.96 3.37 -9.38
C TYR A 144 -5.71 2.96 -8.62
N GLU A 145 -5.54 3.56 -7.45
CA GLU A 145 -4.54 3.11 -6.50
C GLU A 145 -4.94 1.71 -6.03
N VAL A 146 -4.02 0.78 -6.16
CA VAL A 146 -4.14 -0.59 -5.67
C VAL A 146 -2.96 -0.88 -4.75
N TRP A 147 -3.15 -1.76 -3.79
CA TRP A 147 -2.10 -2.16 -2.84
C TRP A 147 -1.10 -3.17 -3.41
N GLY A 148 -1.31 -3.64 -4.64
CA GLY A 148 -0.43 -4.58 -5.33
C GLY A 148 -1.07 -5.18 -6.57
N GLN A 149 -0.25 -5.85 -7.37
CA GLN A 149 -0.68 -6.63 -8.54
C GLN A 149 -1.53 -5.83 -9.54
N ALA A 150 -1.11 -4.59 -9.83
CA ALA A 150 -1.77 -3.71 -10.78
C ALA A 150 -1.85 -4.34 -12.19
N GLU A 151 -0.81 -5.07 -12.57
CA GLU A 151 -0.70 -5.84 -13.81
C GLU A 151 -1.80 -6.91 -13.99
N GLY A 152 -2.44 -7.37 -12.91
CA GLY A 152 -3.55 -8.32 -12.97
C GLY A 152 -4.92 -7.68 -13.25
N TRP A 153 -4.98 -6.37 -13.47
CA TRP A 153 -6.23 -5.64 -13.73
C TRP A 153 -6.63 -5.58 -15.21
N PRO A 154 -5.71 -5.39 -16.16
CA PRO A 154 -6.09 -5.41 -17.57
C PRO A 154 -6.46 -6.79 -18.12
N PRO A 155 -7.34 -6.85 -19.13
CA PRO A 155 -8.17 -5.74 -19.66
C PRO A 155 -9.51 -5.54 -18.92
N GLU A 156 -9.94 -6.47 -18.07
CA GLU A 156 -11.33 -6.51 -17.62
C GLU A 156 -11.66 -5.47 -16.54
N ASP A 157 -10.70 -5.18 -15.65
CA ASP A 157 -10.91 -4.28 -14.52
C ASP A 157 -10.29 -2.90 -14.68
N ALA A 158 -9.40 -2.76 -15.67
CA ALA A 158 -8.78 -1.53 -16.13
C ALA A 158 -8.31 -1.71 -17.57
N GLU A 159 -8.26 -0.65 -18.37
CA GLU A 159 -7.65 -0.74 -19.70
C GLU A 159 -6.14 -0.93 -19.61
N LEU A 160 -5.49 -0.31 -18.61
CA LEU A 160 -4.05 -0.25 -18.47
C LEU A 160 -3.61 -0.49 -17.03
N ALA A 161 -2.36 -0.91 -16.88
CA ALA A 161 -1.62 -0.92 -15.63
C ALA A 161 -0.38 -0.04 -15.75
N VAL A 162 -0.08 0.74 -14.71
CA VAL A 162 1.25 1.31 -14.52
C VAL A 162 1.94 0.50 -13.44
N ALA A 163 2.89 -0.34 -13.85
CA ALA A 163 3.52 -1.35 -13.01
C ALA A 163 4.97 -1.60 -13.45
N PRO A 164 5.78 -2.30 -12.64
CA PRO A 164 7.07 -2.78 -13.07
C PRO A 164 7.02 -3.56 -14.38
N ALA A 165 7.96 -3.28 -15.28
CA ALA A 165 8.02 -3.94 -16.59
C ALA A 165 8.10 -5.47 -16.47
N ARG A 166 8.85 -5.99 -15.49
CA ARG A 166 8.96 -7.43 -15.25
C ARG A 166 7.61 -8.05 -14.90
N ALA A 167 6.83 -7.38 -14.05
CA ALA A 167 5.53 -7.87 -13.58
C ALA A 167 4.48 -7.79 -14.71
N ALA A 168 4.44 -6.67 -15.42
CA ALA A 168 3.55 -6.50 -16.58
C ALA A 168 3.79 -7.58 -17.66
N VAL A 169 5.05 -7.85 -18.01
CA VAL A 169 5.40 -8.88 -19.00
C VAL A 169 5.10 -10.28 -18.48
N ALA A 170 5.32 -10.56 -17.19
CA ALA A 170 5.00 -11.85 -16.58
C ALA A 170 3.49 -12.17 -16.63
N GLU A 171 2.62 -11.15 -16.55
CA GLU A 171 1.17 -11.28 -16.76
C GLU A 171 0.75 -11.26 -18.25
N GLY A 172 1.71 -11.26 -19.18
CA GLY A 172 1.44 -11.27 -20.62
C GLY A 172 0.92 -9.93 -21.18
N LEU A 173 1.14 -8.83 -20.46
CA LEU A 173 0.77 -7.49 -20.95
C LEU A 173 1.79 -6.97 -21.97
N GLN A 174 1.28 -6.23 -22.95
CA GLN A 174 2.08 -5.47 -23.89
C GLN A 174 2.50 -4.14 -23.25
N VAL A 175 3.80 -3.89 -23.20
CA VAL A 175 4.35 -2.58 -22.84
C VAL A 175 4.03 -1.58 -23.95
N LEU A 176 3.37 -0.48 -23.59
CA LEU A 176 2.98 0.57 -24.54
C LEU A 176 3.97 1.74 -24.54
N ASP A 177 4.46 2.12 -23.37
CA ASP A 177 5.42 3.20 -23.19
C ASP A 177 6.08 3.10 -21.80
N GLU A 178 7.13 3.88 -21.61
CA GLU A 178 7.83 4.01 -20.34
C GLU A 178 7.31 5.19 -19.51
N VAL A 179 7.01 4.93 -18.25
CA VAL A 179 6.55 5.93 -17.28
C VAL A 179 7.71 6.45 -16.45
N HIS A 180 8.65 5.58 -16.10
CA HIS A 180 9.83 5.93 -15.31
C HIS A 180 10.99 4.98 -15.59
N ALA A 181 12.15 5.53 -15.93
CA ALA A 181 13.42 4.80 -15.99
C ALA A 181 14.00 4.69 -14.58
N GLY A 182 13.75 3.59 -13.87
CA GLY A 182 14.14 3.42 -12.47
C GLY A 182 15.45 2.68 -12.25
N SER A 183 16.18 3.13 -11.24
CA SER A 183 17.21 2.39 -10.52
C SER A 183 17.13 2.80 -9.04
N ALA A 184 17.95 2.22 -8.16
CA ALA A 184 18.04 2.73 -6.80
C ALA A 184 18.65 4.14 -6.76
N TRP A 185 18.21 4.98 -5.83
CA TRP A 185 18.72 6.34 -5.61
C TRP A 185 19.16 6.52 -4.17
N LEU A 186 20.32 7.16 -4.01
CA LEU A 186 20.70 7.78 -2.76
C LEU A 186 19.98 9.13 -2.63
N ILE A 187 19.23 9.29 -1.55
CA ILE A 187 18.51 10.50 -1.19
C ILE A 187 18.97 11.01 0.17
N GLY A 188 18.80 12.30 0.42
CA GLY A 188 19.09 12.90 1.73
C GLY A 188 18.02 13.90 2.16
N ASN A 189 17.88 14.08 3.46
CA ASN A 189 17.03 15.12 4.01
C ASN A 189 17.74 16.48 3.85
N ARG A 190 17.04 17.47 3.30
CA ARG A 190 17.53 18.82 3.00
C ARG A 190 18.06 19.53 4.24
N GLU A 191 17.34 19.44 5.36
CA GLU A 191 17.75 20.05 6.61
C GLU A 191 18.97 19.35 7.20
N ALA A 192 18.99 18.01 7.19
CA ALA A 192 20.12 17.21 7.66
C ALA A 192 21.39 17.52 6.84
N LEU A 193 21.28 17.59 5.51
CA LEU A 193 22.38 17.96 4.61
C LEU A 193 22.91 19.37 4.89
N ALA A 194 22.05 20.30 5.32
CA ALA A 194 22.45 21.68 5.61
C ALA A 194 23.05 21.87 7.01
N ARG A 195 22.70 21.00 7.98
CA ARG A 195 23.00 21.24 9.41
C ARG A 195 23.91 20.19 10.05
N LYS A 196 24.03 19.00 9.49
CA LYS A 196 24.76 17.88 10.10
C LYS A 196 26.05 17.55 9.34
N GLU A 197 27.06 17.13 10.09
CA GLU A 197 28.26 16.52 9.52
C GLU A 197 27.97 15.09 9.07
N LEU A 198 27.64 14.92 7.79
CA LEU A 198 27.25 13.62 7.21
C LEU A 198 28.39 12.91 6.47
N ALA A 199 29.58 13.50 6.39
CA ALA A 199 30.67 13.02 5.55
C ALA A 199 31.04 11.55 5.78
N GLN A 200 31.00 11.08 7.02
CA GLN A 200 31.37 9.71 7.38
C GLN A 200 30.41 8.65 6.83
N ALA A 201 29.13 8.98 6.63
CA ALA A 201 28.18 8.11 5.95
C ALA A 201 28.11 8.40 4.46
N LEU A 202 28.11 9.69 4.08
CA LEU A 202 27.89 10.11 2.70
C LEU A 202 29.09 9.77 1.79
N ALA A 203 30.32 9.91 2.28
CA ALA A 203 31.53 9.63 1.48
C ALA A 203 31.58 8.17 0.98
N PRO A 204 31.42 7.12 1.81
CA PRO A 204 31.38 5.75 1.30
C PRO A 204 30.14 5.52 0.41
N LEU A 205 28.97 6.05 0.74
CA LEU A 205 27.77 5.89 -0.09
C LEU A 205 27.92 6.55 -1.47
N LEU A 206 28.65 7.66 -1.59
CA LEU A 206 28.98 8.30 -2.87
C LEU A 206 30.08 7.57 -3.67
N ARG A 207 30.72 6.53 -3.12
CA ARG A 207 31.60 5.63 -3.90
C ARG A 207 30.83 4.54 -4.62
N LEU A 208 29.56 4.33 -4.28
CA LEU A 208 28.70 3.41 -5.03
C LEU A 208 28.66 3.85 -6.49
N GLN A 209 28.74 2.87 -7.38
CA GLN A 209 28.73 3.09 -8.82
C GLN A 209 27.46 3.84 -9.24
N ALA A 210 27.66 4.98 -9.89
CA ALA A 210 26.57 5.80 -10.40
C ALA A 210 25.90 5.12 -11.60
N ALA A 211 24.58 5.23 -11.68
CA ALA A 211 23.83 4.86 -12.88
C ALA A 211 24.20 5.80 -14.04
N ALA A 212 23.97 5.34 -15.27
CA ALA A 212 24.10 6.19 -16.44
C ALA A 212 23.19 7.42 -16.34
N PRO A 213 23.61 8.60 -16.83
CA PRO A 213 22.75 9.79 -16.90
C PRO A 213 21.50 9.51 -17.76
N GLY A 214 20.34 10.00 -17.33
CA GLY A 214 19.10 9.92 -18.14
C GLY A 214 17.94 9.09 -17.56
N GLY A 215 17.96 8.73 -16.28
CA GLY A 215 16.85 8.07 -15.58
C GLY A 215 15.79 9.04 -15.02
N GLY A 216 14.73 8.50 -14.40
CA GLY A 216 13.66 9.24 -13.72
C GLY A 216 12.31 9.20 -14.43
N ALA A 217 11.36 10.00 -13.95
CA ALA A 217 10.00 10.05 -14.49
C ALA A 217 9.93 10.64 -15.92
N ALA A 218 9.36 9.86 -16.85
CA ALA A 218 9.27 10.19 -18.26
C ALA A 218 8.51 11.50 -18.54
N THR A 219 8.81 12.13 -19.67
CA THR A 219 8.11 13.32 -20.18
C THR A 219 7.61 13.04 -21.60
N PRO A 220 6.47 12.35 -21.74
CA PRO A 220 5.98 11.94 -23.06
C PRO A 220 5.42 13.12 -23.85
N ALA A 221 5.45 13.01 -25.18
CA ALA A 221 4.76 13.93 -26.07
C ALA A 221 3.23 13.71 -26.02
N PRO A 222 2.40 14.76 -26.17
CA PRO A 222 0.95 14.60 -26.20
C PRO A 222 0.46 13.64 -27.29
N LEU A 223 -0.59 12.85 -27.01
CA LEU A 223 -1.16 11.87 -27.96
C LEU A 223 -1.89 12.51 -29.16
N GLY A 224 -2.17 13.82 -29.11
CA GLY A 224 -2.89 14.53 -30.16
C GLY A 224 -4.35 14.06 -30.34
N VAL A 225 -4.97 13.52 -29.30
CA VAL A 225 -6.39 13.14 -29.28
C VAL A 225 -7.24 14.40 -29.07
N ARG A 226 -8.25 14.61 -29.91
CA ARG A 226 -9.17 15.76 -29.84
C ARG A 226 -10.50 15.32 -29.23
N GLY A 227 -10.84 15.89 -28.07
CA GLY A 227 -12.11 15.66 -27.39
C GLY A 227 -12.11 14.41 -26.51
N GLY A 228 -12.80 14.50 -25.39
CA GLY A 228 -13.05 13.39 -24.47
C GLY A 228 -14.35 12.65 -24.79
N VAL A 229 -14.44 11.41 -24.36
CA VAL A 229 -15.69 10.65 -24.45
C VAL A 229 -16.58 11.08 -23.29
N ARG A 230 -17.71 11.73 -23.61
CA ARG A 230 -18.74 12.05 -22.61
C ARG A 230 -19.25 10.76 -21.97
N ALA A 231 -18.86 10.56 -20.71
CA ALA A 231 -19.30 9.56 -19.73
C ALA A 231 -19.56 8.14 -20.27
N PRO A 232 -18.81 7.11 -19.82
CA PRO A 232 -19.18 5.76 -20.13
C PRO A 232 -20.51 5.46 -19.43
N HIS A 233 -21.45 4.89 -20.18
CA HIS A 233 -22.48 4.03 -19.60
C HIS A 233 -21.74 3.05 -18.68
N ALA A 234 -22.16 2.90 -17.42
CA ALA A 234 -21.71 1.77 -16.61
C ALA A 234 -21.89 0.52 -17.47
N GLU A 235 -20.80 -0.20 -17.75
CA GLU A 235 -20.84 -1.38 -18.62
C GLU A 235 -22.00 -2.26 -18.16
N ARG A 236 -23.00 -2.44 -19.04
CA ARG A 236 -24.16 -3.27 -18.73
C ARG A 236 -23.67 -4.71 -18.63
N ARG A 237 -23.28 -5.12 -17.43
CA ARG A 237 -22.95 -6.52 -17.13
C ARG A 237 -24.19 -7.21 -16.57
N GLU A 238 -24.45 -8.41 -17.09
CA GLU A 238 -25.48 -9.30 -16.55
C GLU A 238 -24.96 -10.15 -15.39
N THR A 239 -23.64 -10.29 -15.28
CA THR A 239 -22.97 -11.10 -14.26
C THR A 239 -22.78 -10.34 -12.95
N LEU A 240 -22.85 -11.07 -11.84
CA LEU A 240 -22.51 -10.63 -10.50
C LEU A 240 -21.00 -10.82 -10.28
N ARG A 241 -20.28 -9.73 -10.02
CA ARG A 241 -18.84 -9.79 -9.75
C ARG A 241 -18.58 -9.80 -8.25
N VAL A 242 -17.90 -10.83 -7.77
CA VAL A 242 -17.58 -11.06 -6.36
C VAL A 242 -16.06 -10.99 -6.16
N ALA A 243 -15.61 -10.13 -5.25
CA ALA A 243 -14.23 -10.12 -4.81
C ALA A 243 -14.04 -11.00 -3.56
N VAL A 244 -12.99 -11.82 -3.55
CA VAL A 244 -12.58 -12.63 -2.39
C VAL A 244 -11.13 -12.33 -2.02
N PRO A 245 -10.72 -12.46 -0.75
CA PRO A 245 -9.42 -11.95 -0.32
C PRO A 245 -8.27 -12.92 -0.57
N ASP A 246 -7.07 -12.39 -0.78
CA ASP A 246 -5.83 -13.15 -0.61
C ASP A 246 -5.29 -13.05 0.83
N GLY A 247 -4.15 -13.72 1.07
CA GLY A 247 -3.38 -13.56 2.30
C GLY A 247 -4.07 -14.10 3.55
N HIS A 248 -3.88 -13.44 4.70
CA HIS A 248 -4.38 -13.92 5.99
C HIS A 248 -5.91 -14.04 6.07
N ALA A 249 -6.65 -13.26 5.26
CA ALA A 249 -8.11 -13.31 5.24
C ALA A 249 -8.68 -14.45 4.37
N GLN A 250 -7.85 -15.07 3.52
CA GLN A 250 -8.25 -16.10 2.57
C GLN A 250 -8.84 -17.35 3.25
N PRO A 251 -8.14 -18.02 4.21
CA PRO A 251 -8.68 -19.23 4.85
C PRO A 251 -10.02 -18.99 5.56
N HIS A 252 -10.15 -17.85 6.23
CA HIS A 252 -11.40 -17.48 6.92
C HIS A 252 -12.56 -17.24 5.95
N SER A 253 -12.27 -16.72 4.76
CA SER A 253 -13.26 -16.50 3.71
C SER A 253 -13.65 -17.80 3.00
N VAL A 254 -12.69 -18.71 2.78
CA VAL A 254 -12.95 -20.07 2.29
C VAL A 254 -13.87 -20.81 3.26
N ALA A 255 -13.58 -20.78 4.56
CA ALA A 255 -14.42 -21.41 5.58
C ALA A 255 -15.83 -20.80 5.64
N ALA A 256 -15.97 -19.48 5.48
CA ALA A 256 -17.27 -18.81 5.42
C ALA A 256 -18.09 -19.23 4.18
N LEU A 257 -17.44 -19.30 3.01
CA LEU A 257 -18.07 -19.75 1.77
C LEU A 257 -18.50 -21.23 1.88
N ALA A 258 -17.62 -22.09 2.40
CA ALA A 258 -17.89 -23.51 2.58
C ALA A 258 -19.09 -23.75 3.52
N ALA A 259 -19.18 -23.02 4.64
CA ALA A 259 -20.32 -23.07 5.55
C ALA A 259 -21.64 -22.65 4.87
N ALA A 260 -21.57 -21.77 3.87
CA ALA A 260 -22.71 -21.39 3.04
C ALA A 260 -22.97 -22.34 1.85
N GLY A 261 -22.21 -23.43 1.72
CA GLY A 261 -22.27 -24.37 0.60
C GLY A 261 -21.78 -23.77 -0.72
N ILE A 262 -20.91 -22.76 -0.67
CA ILE A 262 -20.33 -22.08 -1.83
C ILE A 262 -18.87 -22.50 -1.94
N ALA A 263 -18.45 -22.89 -3.14
CA ALA A 263 -17.05 -23.15 -3.47
C ALA A 263 -16.70 -22.48 -4.79
N PHE A 264 -15.46 -22.00 -4.89
CA PHE A 264 -14.91 -21.45 -6.13
C PHE A 264 -13.69 -22.28 -6.53
N GLU A 265 -13.70 -22.80 -7.75
CA GLU A 265 -12.61 -23.61 -8.26
C GLU A 265 -11.34 -22.75 -8.40
N GLY A 266 -10.24 -23.22 -7.81
CA GLY A 266 -8.97 -22.48 -7.76
C GLY A 266 -8.87 -21.48 -6.60
N TYR A 267 -9.78 -21.51 -5.63
CA TYR A 267 -9.69 -20.71 -4.41
C TYR A 267 -9.95 -21.60 -3.17
N ASP A 268 -8.87 -21.98 -2.50
CA ASP A 268 -8.86 -22.79 -1.28
C ASP A 268 -8.02 -22.10 -0.18
N GLU A 269 -7.79 -22.77 0.96
CA GLU A 269 -7.09 -22.15 2.10
C GLU A 269 -5.62 -21.82 1.81
N GLN A 270 -4.98 -22.49 0.85
CA GLN A 270 -3.55 -22.39 0.57
C GLN A 270 -3.24 -21.78 -0.79
N ARG A 271 -4.13 -21.96 -1.76
CA ARG A 271 -3.95 -21.54 -3.15
C ARG A 271 -5.13 -20.70 -3.61
N ALA A 272 -4.77 -19.59 -4.25
CA ALA A 272 -5.71 -18.71 -4.93
C ALA A 272 -5.20 -18.44 -6.35
N VAL A 273 -5.93 -18.89 -7.37
CA VAL A 273 -5.78 -18.37 -8.72
C VAL A 273 -6.45 -17.01 -8.80
N ARG A 274 -5.91 -16.10 -9.60
CA ARG A 274 -6.37 -14.70 -9.67
C ARG A 274 -7.88 -14.56 -9.96
N ARG A 275 -8.41 -15.45 -10.79
CA ARG A 275 -9.82 -15.49 -11.25
C ARG A 275 -10.39 -16.89 -11.03
N PRO A 276 -10.86 -17.21 -9.82
CA PRO A 276 -11.49 -18.49 -9.51
C PRO A 276 -12.79 -18.68 -10.31
N ARG A 277 -13.18 -19.92 -10.59
CA ARG A 277 -14.44 -20.20 -11.29
C ARG A 277 -15.56 -20.49 -10.30
N SER A 278 -16.72 -19.85 -10.50
CA SER A 278 -17.93 -20.16 -9.75
C SER A 278 -18.76 -21.20 -10.47
N ALA A 279 -19.29 -22.18 -9.73
CA ALA A 279 -20.33 -23.08 -10.25
C ALA A 279 -21.71 -22.39 -10.33
N ILE A 280 -21.86 -21.21 -9.73
CA ILE A 280 -23.11 -20.45 -9.76
C ILE A 280 -23.17 -19.67 -11.08
N ALA A 281 -24.12 -20.03 -11.95
CA ALA A 281 -24.27 -19.41 -13.25
C ALA A 281 -24.54 -17.89 -13.14
N GLY A 282 -23.67 -17.10 -13.78
CA GLY A 282 -23.73 -15.64 -13.74
C GLY A 282 -22.92 -15.01 -12.60
N VAL A 283 -22.09 -15.77 -11.88
CA VAL A 283 -21.16 -15.24 -10.86
C VAL A 283 -19.72 -15.30 -11.37
N GLU A 284 -19.06 -14.16 -11.39
CA GLU A 284 -17.62 -14.02 -11.67
C GLU A 284 -16.87 -13.72 -10.38
N VAL A 285 -15.71 -14.35 -10.19
CA VAL A 285 -14.92 -14.20 -8.97
C VAL A 285 -13.53 -13.68 -9.30
N LYS A 286 -13.04 -12.72 -8.50
CA LYS A 286 -11.67 -12.23 -8.57
C LYS A 286 -11.07 -12.16 -7.17
N VAL A 287 -9.84 -12.64 -7.02
CA VAL A 287 -9.12 -12.57 -5.74
C VAL A 287 -8.49 -11.18 -5.61
N LEU A 288 -8.86 -10.35 -4.65
CA LEU A 288 -8.27 -9.02 -4.47
C LEU A 288 -7.61 -8.91 -3.10
N ARG A 289 -6.68 -7.97 -2.94
CA ARG A 289 -6.22 -7.57 -1.62
C ARG A 289 -7.38 -6.94 -0.84
N PRO A 290 -7.59 -7.31 0.45
CA PRO A 290 -8.67 -6.77 1.27
C PRO A 290 -8.78 -5.23 1.26
N GLN A 291 -7.62 -4.55 1.20
CA GLN A 291 -7.48 -3.10 1.16
C GLN A 291 -8.15 -2.46 -0.07
N ASP A 292 -8.11 -3.14 -1.22
CA ASP A 292 -8.60 -2.62 -2.49
C ASP A 292 -10.12 -2.81 -2.65
N MET A 293 -10.71 -3.72 -1.88
CA MET A 293 -12.09 -4.16 -2.09
C MET A 293 -13.15 -3.07 -1.84
N PRO A 294 -13.10 -2.30 -0.73
CA PRO A 294 -14.10 -1.25 -0.51
C PRO A 294 -14.12 -0.21 -1.64
N GLY A 295 -12.94 0.21 -2.11
CA GLY A 295 -12.82 1.10 -3.26
C GLY A 295 -13.38 0.49 -4.54
N ALA A 296 -13.06 -0.77 -4.81
CA ALA A 296 -13.53 -1.47 -6.01
C ALA A 296 -15.07 -1.65 -6.04
N VAL A 297 -15.69 -1.88 -4.88
CA VAL A 297 -17.15 -1.91 -4.70
C VAL A 297 -17.75 -0.51 -4.83
N ALA A 298 -17.15 0.51 -4.20
CA ALA A 298 -17.63 1.90 -4.26
C ALA A 298 -17.70 2.43 -5.70
N LEU A 299 -16.72 2.02 -6.53
CA LEU A 299 -16.65 2.38 -7.95
C LEU A 299 -17.52 1.49 -8.85
N GLY A 300 -18.30 0.56 -8.28
CA GLY A 300 -19.24 -0.31 -9.00
C GLY A 300 -18.58 -1.42 -9.82
N ARG A 301 -17.29 -1.71 -9.62
CA ARG A 301 -16.58 -2.77 -10.35
C ARG A 301 -16.87 -4.17 -9.82
N PHE A 302 -17.11 -4.26 -8.52
CA PHE A 302 -17.58 -5.46 -7.85
C PHE A 302 -18.92 -5.16 -7.19
N ASP A 303 -19.82 -6.14 -7.27
CA ASP A 303 -21.15 -6.06 -6.67
C ASP A 303 -21.12 -6.49 -5.20
N LEU A 304 -20.23 -7.44 -4.88
CA LEU A 304 -19.97 -7.97 -3.55
C LEU A 304 -18.47 -8.14 -3.32
N ALA A 305 -18.04 -7.99 -2.07
CA ALA A 305 -16.71 -8.39 -1.65
C ALA A 305 -16.70 -8.98 -0.24
N LEU A 306 -15.84 -9.97 0.00
CA LEU A 306 -15.57 -10.52 1.32
C LEU A 306 -14.28 -9.87 1.86
N THR A 307 -14.40 -9.01 2.88
CA THR A 307 -13.27 -8.26 3.46
C THR A 307 -13.40 -8.13 4.97
N GLY A 308 -12.44 -7.46 5.62
CA GLY A 308 -12.49 -7.14 7.04
C GLY A 308 -13.29 -5.86 7.34
N ARG A 309 -13.95 -5.81 8.50
CA ARG A 309 -14.65 -4.61 8.99
C ARG A 309 -13.72 -3.41 9.18
N ASP A 310 -12.46 -3.66 9.50
CA ASP A 310 -11.35 -2.71 9.56
C ASP A 310 -11.14 -1.99 8.22
N TRP A 311 -11.02 -2.71 7.10
CA TRP A 311 -10.87 -2.09 5.79
C TRP A 311 -12.12 -1.33 5.35
N LEU A 312 -13.32 -1.84 5.68
CA LEU A 312 -14.56 -1.08 5.49
C LEU A 312 -14.57 0.22 6.31
N ALA A 313 -14.17 0.17 7.57
CA ALA A 313 -14.10 1.34 8.44
C ALA A 313 -13.07 2.36 7.93
N ALA A 314 -11.88 1.91 7.54
CA ALA A 314 -10.84 2.76 6.95
C ALA A 314 -11.33 3.44 5.66
N HIS A 315 -12.01 2.71 4.78
CA HIS A 315 -12.60 3.28 3.58
C HIS A 315 -13.66 4.33 3.90
N ARG A 316 -14.56 4.08 4.86
CA ARG A 316 -15.62 5.02 5.25
C ARG A 316 -15.05 6.26 5.97
N ALA A 317 -13.92 6.13 6.67
CA ALA A 317 -13.21 7.27 7.25
C ALA A 317 -12.60 8.18 6.17
N SER A 318 -12.06 7.60 5.09
CA SER A 318 -11.63 8.38 3.91
C SER A 318 -12.78 8.96 3.10
N PHE A 319 -13.87 8.20 2.96
CA PHE A 319 -15.00 8.51 2.10
C PHE A 319 -16.33 8.38 2.86
N PRO A 320 -16.70 9.37 3.71
CA PRO A 320 -17.93 9.30 4.50
C PRO A 320 -19.20 9.16 3.66
N GLY A 321 -19.20 9.70 2.43
CA GLY A 321 -20.31 9.58 1.47
C GLY A 321 -20.26 8.32 0.58
N SER A 322 -19.35 7.38 0.85
CA SER A 322 -19.26 6.13 0.09
C SER A 322 -20.57 5.34 0.16
N PRO A 323 -21.06 4.77 -0.97
CA PRO A 323 -22.27 3.95 -0.97
C PRO A 323 -22.05 2.55 -0.37
N VAL A 324 -20.83 2.20 0.01
CA VAL A 324 -20.47 0.85 0.46
C VAL A 324 -20.96 0.62 1.89
N VAL A 325 -21.69 -0.47 2.09
CA VAL A 325 -22.23 -0.89 3.38
C VAL A 325 -21.87 -2.34 3.67
N GLU A 326 -21.86 -2.69 4.96
CA GLU A 326 -21.86 -4.09 5.38
C GLU A 326 -23.24 -4.70 5.07
N LEU A 327 -23.22 -5.85 4.39
CA LEU A 327 -24.42 -6.62 4.04
C LEU A 327 -24.60 -7.82 4.94
N ALA A 328 -23.50 -8.45 5.38
CA ALA A 328 -23.54 -9.54 6.35
C ALA A 328 -22.23 -9.61 7.14
N GLY A 329 -22.31 -9.82 8.45
CA GLY A 329 -21.16 -10.19 9.27
C GLY A 329 -20.93 -11.70 9.17
N LEU A 330 -19.68 -12.12 8.99
CA LEU A 330 -19.32 -13.54 8.86
C LEU A 330 -18.74 -14.14 10.16
N ALA A 331 -18.51 -13.30 11.17
CA ALA A 331 -18.10 -13.66 12.53
C ALA A 331 -16.84 -14.55 12.64
N ARG A 332 -15.95 -14.52 11.63
CA ARG A 332 -14.63 -15.17 11.63
C ARG A 332 -13.51 -14.13 11.59
N SER A 333 -12.27 -14.59 11.76
CA SER A 333 -11.06 -13.74 11.77
C SER A 333 -11.21 -12.57 12.76
N ARG A 334 -11.58 -12.89 14.02
CA ARG A 334 -11.82 -11.88 15.04
C ARG A 334 -10.49 -11.36 15.58
N TYR A 335 -10.31 -10.06 15.59
CA TYR A 335 -9.15 -9.43 16.23
C TYR A 335 -9.47 -8.00 16.69
N GLN A 336 -8.61 -7.43 17.54
CA GLN A 336 -8.74 -6.04 17.99
C GLN A 336 -7.81 -5.14 17.19
N LEU A 337 -8.32 -4.01 16.71
CA LEU A 337 -7.53 -2.93 16.12
C LEU A 337 -7.45 -1.80 17.14
N GLY A 338 -6.25 -1.32 17.46
CA GLY A 338 -6.09 -0.33 18.52
C GLY A 338 -4.76 0.41 18.52
N ALA A 339 -4.63 1.35 19.45
CA ALA A 339 -3.42 2.10 19.69
C ALA A 339 -2.43 1.30 20.52
N VAL A 340 -1.27 1.06 19.93
CA VAL A 340 -0.17 0.26 20.45
C VAL A 340 1.01 1.19 20.76
N VAL A 341 1.61 0.98 21.94
CA VAL A 341 2.78 1.72 22.43
C VAL A 341 3.84 0.75 22.94
N SER A 342 5.05 1.25 23.19
CA SER A 342 6.10 0.48 23.86
C SER A 342 5.69 0.12 25.29
N GLU A 343 6.02 -1.10 25.73
CA GLU A 343 5.84 -1.53 27.12
C GLU A 343 6.63 -0.67 28.11
N ASP A 344 7.72 -0.04 27.66
CA ASP A 344 8.57 0.81 28.50
C ASP A 344 7.98 2.20 28.75
N LEU A 345 6.89 2.57 28.07
CA LEU A 345 6.18 3.81 28.31
C LEU A 345 5.48 3.75 29.68
N PRO A 346 5.67 4.72 30.59
CA PRO A 346 4.98 4.71 31.89
C PRO A 346 3.57 5.30 31.77
N ALA A 347 2.71 4.64 31.00
CA ALA A 347 1.31 5.02 30.77
C ALA A 347 0.45 3.81 30.37
N ASP A 348 -0.67 3.61 31.04
CA ASP A 348 -1.61 2.52 30.77
C ASP A 348 -2.79 2.96 29.91
N THR A 349 -3.03 4.28 29.82
CA THR A 349 -4.07 4.86 28.95
C THR A 349 -3.47 5.89 28.00
N VAL A 350 -4.24 6.23 26.97
CA VAL A 350 -3.83 7.21 25.95
C VAL A 350 -3.72 8.60 26.55
N GLU A 351 -4.59 8.97 27.48
CA GLU A 351 -4.55 10.25 28.18
C GLU A 351 -3.27 10.37 29.01
N GLN A 352 -2.87 9.28 29.70
CA GLN A 352 -1.61 9.21 30.42
C GLN A 352 -0.40 9.29 29.46
N ALA A 353 -0.46 8.62 28.32
CA ALA A 353 0.59 8.63 27.30
C ALA A 353 0.77 10.04 26.70
N VAL A 354 -0.32 10.70 26.32
CA VAL A 354 -0.32 12.09 25.85
C VAL A 354 0.25 13.01 26.92
N ALA A 355 -0.19 12.89 28.18
CA ALA A 355 0.35 13.69 29.28
C ALA A 355 1.85 13.43 29.51
N TYR A 356 2.31 12.19 29.34
CA TYR A 356 3.72 11.84 29.39
C TYR A 356 4.53 12.53 28.30
N TRP A 357 4.16 12.40 27.03
CA TRP A 357 4.90 13.01 25.92
C TRP A 357 4.91 14.53 26.01
N ARG A 358 3.79 15.15 26.39
CA ARG A 358 3.67 16.62 26.51
C ARG A 358 4.51 17.20 27.66
N ARG A 359 4.72 16.46 28.74
CA ARG A 359 5.62 16.85 29.84
C ARG A 359 7.09 16.85 29.40
N HIS A 360 7.47 15.92 28.53
CA HIS A 360 8.85 15.80 28.06
C HIS A 360 9.16 16.74 26.90
N ASP A 361 8.23 16.89 25.95
CA ASP A 361 8.35 17.84 24.86
C ASP A 361 6.96 18.30 24.42
N ARG A 362 6.61 19.53 24.81
CA ARG A 362 5.29 20.11 24.54
C ARG A 362 5.09 20.48 23.07
N ALA A 363 6.17 20.77 22.34
CA ALA A 363 6.10 21.27 20.97
C ALA A 363 6.13 20.13 19.94
N ARG A 364 6.73 18.99 20.30
CA ARG A 364 6.86 17.84 19.40
C ARG A 364 5.50 17.24 19.02
N PRO A 365 5.23 17.03 17.72
CA PRO A 365 4.04 16.30 17.30
C PRO A 365 4.11 14.84 17.77
N ILE A 366 2.99 14.29 18.25
CA ILE A 366 2.85 12.86 18.51
C ILE A 366 2.75 12.17 17.15
N ARG A 367 3.68 11.27 16.86
CA ARG A 367 3.71 10.54 15.60
C ARG A 367 2.90 9.26 15.73
N VAL A 368 1.97 9.07 14.81
CA VAL A 368 1.07 7.91 14.75
C VAL A 368 1.35 7.16 13.46
N ALA A 369 2.00 6.00 13.53
CA ALA A 369 2.24 5.15 12.37
C ALA A 369 1.05 4.21 12.15
N SER A 370 0.65 3.98 10.88
CA SER A 370 -0.37 2.98 10.56
C SER A 370 -0.46 2.67 9.06
N GLU A 371 -0.84 1.42 8.75
CA GLU A 371 -1.38 1.06 7.43
C GLU A 371 -2.82 1.57 7.24
N TYR A 372 -3.56 1.78 8.35
CA TYR A 372 -4.91 2.33 8.40
C TYR A 372 -4.90 3.86 8.58
N VAL A 373 -4.19 4.56 7.69
CA VAL A 373 -3.98 6.03 7.74
C VAL A 373 -5.25 6.83 8.09
N PRO A 374 -6.42 6.57 7.48
CA PRO A 374 -7.64 7.32 7.80
C PRO A 374 -8.17 7.04 9.21
N LEU A 375 -8.04 5.81 9.70
CA LEU A 375 -8.42 5.46 11.07
C LEU A 375 -7.45 6.05 12.09
N ALA A 376 -6.15 6.07 11.78
CA ALA A 376 -5.15 6.71 12.63
C ALA A 376 -5.39 8.22 12.77
N ASP A 377 -5.72 8.91 11.67
CA ASP A 377 -6.08 10.33 11.71
C ASP A 377 -7.38 10.57 12.48
N HIS A 378 -8.41 9.76 12.22
CA HIS A 378 -9.68 9.84 12.95
C HIS A 378 -9.48 9.62 14.45
N TYR A 379 -8.73 8.59 14.81
CA TYR A 379 -8.36 8.25 16.18
C TYR A 379 -7.64 9.40 16.89
N ALA A 380 -6.61 9.97 16.23
CA ALA A 380 -5.83 11.06 16.78
C ALA A 380 -6.68 12.30 17.10
N ARG A 381 -7.67 12.59 16.24
CA ARG A 381 -8.65 13.67 16.45
C ARG A 381 -9.63 13.34 17.57
N ALA A 382 -10.20 12.14 17.55
CA ALA A 382 -11.20 11.69 18.52
C ALA A 382 -10.66 11.63 19.95
N ARG A 383 -9.39 11.23 20.12
CA ARG A 383 -8.70 11.21 21.43
C ARG A 383 -7.93 12.50 21.74
N HIS A 384 -8.12 13.55 20.94
CA HIS A 384 -7.53 14.87 21.17
C HIS A 384 -6.02 14.84 21.44
N LEU A 385 -5.25 14.13 20.63
CA LEU A 385 -3.80 14.02 20.82
C LEU A 385 -3.07 15.37 20.74
N GLY A 386 -3.72 16.44 20.24
CA GLY A 386 -3.15 17.78 20.10
C GLY A 386 -2.34 17.91 18.82
N ARG A 387 -1.08 18.36 18.89
CA ARG A 387 -0.18 18.32 17.72
C ARG A 387 0.18 16.86 17.44
N TYR A 388 -0.24 16.34 16.30
CA TYR A 388 0.09 14.99 15.85
C TYR A 388 0.50 14.97 14.38
N GLN A 389 1.12 13.87 13.98
CA GLN A 389 1.46 13.57 12.60
C GLN A 389 1.16 12.10 12.33
N VAL A 390 0.36 11.81 11.30
CA VAL A 390 0.14 10.44 10.85
C VAL A 390 1.22 10.08 9.84
N ILE A 391 1.83 8.91 10.03
CA ILE A 391 2.89 8.38 9.17
C ILE A 391 2.32 7.15 8.47
N PRO A 392 2.06 7.22 7.15
CA PRO A 392 1.73 6.03 6.38
C PRO A 392 2.93 5.07 6.39
N ILE A 393 2.66 3.79 6.60
CA ILE A 393 3.66 2.72 6.56
C ILE A 393 3.16 1.59 5.66
N ALA A 394 4.08 0.84 5.06
CA ALA A 394 3.79 -0.28 4.16
C ALA A 394 4.32 -1.61 4.73
N GLY A 395 3.74 -2.00 5.87
CA GLY A 395 4.07 -3.21 6.64
C GLY A 395 5.30 -3.09 7.55
N ALA A 396 5.64 -4.19 8.26
CA ALA A 396 6.66 -4.23 9.32
C ALA A 396 6.46 -3.14 10.39
N SER A 397 5.23 -3.08 10.89
CA SER A 397 4.70 -2.01 11.71
C SER A 397 5.25 -1.98 13.13
N GLU A 398 5.54 -3.14 13.72
CA GLU A 398 5.94 -3.26 15.12
C GLU A 398 7.26 -2.55 15.40
N GLY A 399 8.17 -2.52 14.42
CA GLY A 399 9.46 -1.87 14.60
C GLY A 399 9.35 -0.34 14.76
N PHE A 400 8.24 0.30 14.36
CA PHE A 400 8.15 1.77 14.36
C PHE A 400 8.11 2.36 15.76
N VAL A 401 7.58 1.64 16.74
CA VAL A 401 7.44 2.13 18.11
C VAL A 401 8.55 1.58 18.99
N PRO A 402 9.19 2.39 19.85
CA PRO A 402 8.92 3.83 20.08
C PRO A 402 9.74 4.82 19.24
N GLU A 403 10.70 4.36 18.42
CA GLU A 403 11.70 5.26 17.83
C GLU A 403 11.17 6.14 16.71
N ASP A 404 10.44 5.56 15.76
CA ASP A 404 9.96 6.23 14.54
C ASP A 404 8.51 6.72 14.68
N ALA A 405 7.77 6.21 15.67
CA ALA A 405 6.47 6.69 16.09
C ALA A 405 6.22 6.54 17.60
N GLU A 406 5.39 7.41 18.16
CA GLU A 406 4.94 7.31 19.56
C GLU A 406 3.78 6.30 19.70
N ILE A 407 2.91 6.23 18.69
CA ILE A 407 1.77 5.31 18.63
C ILE A 407 1.82 4.54 17.30
N LEU A 408 1.51 3.26 17.36
CA LEU A 408 1.19 2.43 16.20
C LEU A 408 -0.29 2.07 16.24
N ILE A 409 -1.04 2.28 15.15
CA ILE A 409 -2.40 1.73 15.02
C ILE A 409 -2.30 0.40 14.26
N GLU A 410 -2.51 -0.71 14.98
CA GLU A 410 -2.27 -2.08 14.51
C GLU A 410 -3.30 -3.09 15.04
N GLY A 411 -3.55 -4.12 14.23
CA GLY A 411 -4.41 -5.24 14.56
C GLY A 411 -3.69 -6.32 15.37
N SER A 412 -4.36 -6.90 16.37
CA SER A 412 -3.84 -8.05 17.10
C SER A 412 -4.95 -9.03 17.47
N GLU A 413 -4.74 -10.32 17.14
CA GLU A 413 -5.65 -11.41 17.49
C GLU A 413 -5.33 -11.96 18.90
N THR A 414 -4.08 -12.38 19.12
CA THR A 414 -3.64 -13.02 20.39
C THR A 414 -2.71 -12.13 21.23
N GLY A 415 -2.30 -10.97 20.71
CA GLY A 415 -1.28 -10.13 21.33
C GLY A 415 0.15 -10.71 21.30
N ALA A 416 0.36 -11.91 20.75
CA ALA A 416 1.66 -12.58 20.77
C ALA A 416 2.74 -11.79 20.03
N THR A 417 2.41 -11.27 18.85
CA THR A 417 3.33 -10.45 18.04
C THR A 417 3.69 -9.14 18.72
N LEU A 418 2.73 -8.48 19.39
CA LEU A 418 2.98 -7.25 20.13
C LEU A 418 3.94 -7.51 21.31
N ARG A 419 3.66 -8.53 22.13
CA ARG A 419 4.51 -8.92 23.26
C ARG A 419 5.92 -9.32 22.83
N ALA A 420 6.05 -10.06 21.72
CA ALA A 420 7.35 -10.43 21.17
C ALA A 420 8.21 -9.21 20.77
N ASN A 421 7.59 -8.07 20.49
CA ASN A 421 8.25 -6.81 20.17
C ASN A 421 8.22 -5.80 21.33
N ARG A 422 7.88 -6.22 22.56
CA ARG A 422 7.74 -5.35 23.75
C ARG A 422 6.77 -4.19 23.53
N LEU A 423 5.64 -4.50 22.90
CA LEU A 423 4.56 -3.57 22.62
C LEU A 423 3.28 -4.01 23.36
N ARG A 424 2.47 -3.03 23.74
CA ARG A 424 1.13 -3.27 24.30
C ARG A 424 0.09 -2.33 23.70
N MET A 425 -1.14 -2.83 23.57
CA MET A 425 -2.30 -2.02 23.20
C MET A 425 -2.83 -1.31 24.45
N ILE A 426 -2.94 0.01 24.40
CA ILE A 426 -3.45 0.84 25.51
C ILE A 426 -4.87 1.35 25.26
N ASP A 427 -5.40 1.15 24.06
CA ASP A 427 -6.73 1.60 23.68
C ASP A 427 -7.24 0.88 22.44
N VAL A 428 -8.41 0.24 22.56
CA VAL A 428 -9.05 -0.49 21.46
C VAL A 428 -9.91 0.48 20.66
N ILE A 429 -9.68 0.55 19.36
CA ILE A 429 -10.46 1.39 18.43
C ILE A 429 -11.69 0.62 17.96
N MET A 430 -11.51 -0.65 17.60
CA MET A 430 -12.60 -1.52 17.18
C MET A 430 -12.25 -3.00 17.31
N GLU A 431 -13.27 -3.85 17.42
CA GLU A 431 -13.16 -5.26 17.07
C GLU A 431 -13.45 -5.45 15.58
N SER A 432 -12.55 -6.12 14.86
CA SER A 432 -12.77 -6.49 13.47
C SER A 432 -13.12 -7.97 13.34
N THR A 433 -14.00 -8.27 12.41
CA THR A 433 -14.29 -9.61 11.89
C THR A 433 -14.44 -9.51 10.37
N ASN A 434 -14.39 -10.63 9.67
CA ASN A 434 -14.74 -10.64 8.26
C ASN A 434 -16.24 -10.35 8.04
N CYS A 435 -16.53 -9.74 6.90
CA CYS A 435 -17.85 -9.31 6.49
C CYS A 435 -18.01 -9.35 4.97
N VAL A 436 -19.26 -9.35 4.52
CA VAL A 436 -19.65 -9.14 3.13
C VAL A 436 -20.04 -7.68 2.96
N ILE A 437 -19.43 -7.00 2.00
CA ILE A 437 -19.72 -5.62 1.65
C ILE A 437 -20.32 -5.53 0.24
N GLY A 438 -21.08 -4.47 0.00
CA GLY A 438 -21.61 -4.12 -1.32
C GLY A 438 -22.13 -2.68 -1.33
N ALA A 439 -22.50 -2.17 -2.50
CA ALA A 439 -23.21 -0.89 -2.57
C ALA A 439 -24.58 -1.00 -1.87
N ALA A 440 -25.01 0.07 -1.21
CA ALA A 440 -26.28 0.14 -0.48
C ALA A 440 -27.48 -0.10 -1.41
N ALA A 441 -27.47 0.55 -2.58
CA ALA A 441 -28.42 0.27 -3.64
C ALA A 441 -27.98 -1.00 -4.40
N PRO A 442 -28.79 -2.07 -4.41
CA PRO A 442 -28.47 -3.26 -5.19
C PRO A 442 -28.55 -2.96 -6.69
N PRO A 443 -27.81 -3.69 -7.53
CA PRO A 443 -28.01 -3.64 -8.95
C PRO A 443 -29.40 -4.18 -9.35
N ALA A 444 -29.95 -3.69 -10.45
CA ALA A 444 -31.23 -4.18 -10.98
C ALA A 444 -31.12 -5.58 -11.62
N GLY A 445 -32.28 -6.24 -11.78
CA GLY A 445 -32.44 -7.50 -12.50
C GLY A 445 -31.74 -8.69 -11.84
N ARG A 446 -31.39 -9.69 -12.68
CA ARG A 446 -30.75 -10.95 -12.27
C ARG A 446 -29.53 -10.76 -11.37
N ARG A 447 -28.74 -9.71 -11.61
CA ARG A 447 -27.56 -9.38 -10.80
C ARG A 447 -27.94 -9.04 -9.35
N GLY A 448 -29.02 -8.29 -9.15
CA GLY A 448 -29.56 -7.98 -7.83
C GLY A 448 -30.10 -9.21 -7.10
N GLU A 449 -30.79 -10.09 -7.83
CA GLU A 449 -31.30 -11.36 -7.31
C GLU A 449 -30.17 -12.29 -6.85
N LEU A 450 -29.14 -12.47 -7.70
CA LEU A 450 -27.95 -13.25 -7.35
C LEU A 450 -27.24 -12.66 -6.13
N ARG A 451 -27.07 -11.33 -6.08
CA ARG A 451 -26.49 -10.63 -4.92
C ARG A 451 -27.26 -10.96 -3.65
N ALA A 452 -28.59 -10.83 -3.66
CA ALA A 452 -29.44 -11.09 -2.51
C ALA A 452 -29.34 -12.57 -2.06
N ALA A 453 -29.41 -13.51 -3.01
CA ALA A 453 -29.32 -14.94 -2.72
C ALA A 453 -27.97 -15.34 -2.09
N LEU A 454 -26.84 -14.82 -2.61
CA LEU A 454 -25.52 -15.10 -2.04
C LEU A 454 -25.37 -14.50 -0.63
N VAL A 455 -25.81 -13.25 -0.44
CA VAL A 455 -25.76 -12.58 0.88
C VAL A 455 -26.59 -13.34 1.91
N GLU A 456 -27.79 -13.80 1.54
CA GLU A 456 -28.65 -14.53 2.45
C GLU A 456 -28.05 -15.89 2.86
N ARG A 457 -27.47 -16.63 1.91
CA ARG A 457 -26.76 -17.88 2.21
C ARG A 457 -25.59 -17.66 3.17
N LEU A 458 -24.80 -16.61 2.94
CA LEU A 458 -23.66 -16.26 3.80
C LEU A 458 -24.10 -15.81 5.19
N ARG A 459 -25.19 -15.04 5.28
CA ARG A 459 -25.78 -14.60 6.55
C ARG A 459 -26.34 -15.77 7.35
N ALA A 460 -27.09 -16.67 6.71
CA ALA A 460 -27.64 -17.85 7.36
C ALA A 460 -26.53 -18.77 7.90
N ALA A 461 -25.48 -18.99 7.11
CA ALA A 461 -24.32 -19.79 7.53
C ALA A 461 -23.56 -19.17 8.71
N ALA A 462 -23.45 -17.84 8.76
CA ALA A 462 -22.82 -17.15 9.89
C ALA A 462 -23.66 -17.27 11.18
N GLY A 463 -24.99 -17.19 11.07
CA GLY A 463 -25.91 -17.32 12.21
C GLY A 463 -26.08 -18.75 12.74
N ALA A 464 -25.82 -19.77 11.91
CA ALA A 464 -25.90 -21.18 12.31
C ALA A 464 -24.62 -21.69 13.02
N GLY A 465 -23.52 -20.93 12.95
CA GLY A 465 -22.23 -21.27 13.55
C GLY A 465 -21.80 -20.38 14.72
N ALA A 466 -22.65 -19.44 15.14
CA ALA A 466 -22.52 -18.62 16.34
C ALA A 466 -23.44 -19.18 17.44
#